data_AF-A0A1Q6SMT2-F1
#
_entry.id   AF-A0A1Q6SMT2-F1
#
_cell.length_a   1.000
_cell.length_b   1.000
_cell.length_c   1.000
_cell.angle_alpha   90.00
_cell.angle_beta   90.00
_cell.angle_gamma   90.00
#
_symmetry.space_group_name_H-M   'P 1'
#
loop_
_entity.id
_entity.type
_entity.pdbx_description
1 polymer ?
#
loop_
_entity_poly.entity_id
_entity_poly.type
_entity_poly.pdbx_seq_one_letter_code
_entity_poly.pdbx_strand_id
1 'polypeptide(L)'
;MTEESFVTEFRNSGLSGAKFIMNTFSGISPLVAREAALCAGEDGEKLWAGFSELVRRLEECDFVPVMLKKPDGTPLEYSFMPIKQYGDAAEMTVCGSFSGLIEEFFAARAHAERIRQRAADILRLLTNAETRLTKKIAAQQADLEACRDKESFRLSGDLITANIYRLSRGMTEAMLPDWSDGGREVRVELDSRLTPSQNAQRYYKRYAKCKSAEINLKKQPKTTFPRLGGSFTSRATHRR
;
A
#
# COMPACT_ATOMS: atom_id res chain seq x y z
N MET A 1 18.35 -48.05 -12.71
CA MET A 1 19.06 -47.14 -13.62
C MET A 1 20.53 -47.16 -13.23
N THR A 2 21.44 -47.30 -14.20
CA THR A 2 22.89 -47.32 -13.94
C THR A 2 23.45 -45.89 -13.95
N GLU A 3 24.59 -45.69 -13.30
CA GLU A 3 25.34 -44.42 -13.31
C GLU A 3 25.60 -43.92 -14.73
N GLU A 4 26.10 -44.79 -15.61
CA GLU A 4 26.41 -44.46 -17.00
C GLU A 4 25.17 -43.96 -17.79
N SER A 5 24.02 -44.59 -17.57
CA SER A 5 22.75 -44.18 -18.19
C SER A 5 22.32 -42.81 -17.69
N PHE A 6 22.40 -42.57 -16.38
CA PHE A 6 22.02 -41.31 -15.76
C PHE A 6 22.88 -40.14 -16.23
N VAL A 7 24.21 -40.31 -16.22
CA VAL A 7 25.15 -39.28 -16.64
C VAL A 7 24.96 -38.93 -18.12
N THR A 8 24.70 -39.94 -18.95
CA THR A 8 24.44 -39.75 -20.38
C THR A 8 23.15 -38.96 -20.61
N GLU A 9 22.06 -39.33 -19.93
CA GLU A 9 20.80 -38.60 -20.02
C GLU A 9 20.91 -37.16 -19.51
N PHE A 10 21.64 -36.96 -18.40
CA PHE A 10 21.88 -35.63 -17.84
C PHE A 10 22.63 -34.73 -18.84
N ARG A 11 23.74 -35.22 -19.41
CA ARG A 11 24.53 -34.49 -20.42
C ARG A 11 23.70 -34.14 -21.65
N ASN A 12 22.84 -35.06 -22.11
CA ASN A 12 21.97 -34.83 -23.26
C ASN A 12 20.82 -33.86 -22.98
N SER A 13 20.43 -33.69 -21.72
CA SER A 13 19.27 -32.86 -21.35
C SER A 13 19.53 -31.35 -21.48
N GLY A 14 20.78 -30.90 -21.29
CA GLY A 14 21.12 -29.47 -21.21
C GLY A 14 20.45 -28.72 -20.04
N LEU A 15 19.91 -29.44 -19.06
CA LEU A 15 19.26 -28.87 -17.87
C LEU A 15 20.26 -28.74 -16.71
N SER A 16 19.95 -27.86 -15.75
CA SER A 16 20.67 -27.86 -14.47
C SER A 16 20.34 -29.13 -13.67
N GLY A 17 21.27 -29.61 -12.84
CA GLY A 17 21.13 -30.87 -12.11
C GLY A 17 19.82 -31.02 -11.33
N ALA A 18 19.41 -29.99 -10.58
CA ALA A 18 18.14 -30.00 -9.85
C ALA A 18 16.92 -30.10 -10.76
N LYS A 19 16.94 -29.40 -11.91
CA LYS A 19 15.83 -29.41 -12.87
C LYS A 19 15.75 -30.74 -13.64
N PHE A 20 16.91 -31.33 -13.95
CA PHE A 20 16.98 -32.67 -14.51
C PHE A 20 16.36 -33.69 -13.56
N ILE A 21 16.78 -33.72 -12.29
CA ILE A 21 16.25 -34.65 -11.28
C ILE A 21 14.72 -34.53 -11.17
N MET A 22 14.19 -33.30 -11.08
CA MET A 22 12.75 -33.09 -10.96
C MET A 22 11.94 -33.47 -12.20
N ASN A 23 12.54 -33.35 -13.40
CA ASN A 23 11.86 -33.71 -14.65
C ASN A 23 11.89 -35.21 -14.91
N THR A 24 12.94 -35.90 -14.46
CA THR A 24 13.14 -37.33 -14.70
C THR A 24 12.50 -38.20 -13.61
N PHE A 25 12.48 -37.73 -12.35
CA PHE A 25 11.98 -38.49 -11.20
C PHE A 25 10.81 -37.79 -10.53
N SER A 26 9.77 -38.57 -10.19
CA SER A 26 8.60 -38.08 -9.47
C SER A 26 8.82 -38.11 -7.96
N GLY A 27 8.09 -37.25 -7.23
CA GLY A 27 8.09 -37.23 -5.76
C GLY A 27 9.27 -36.49 -5.10
N ILE A 28 10.20 -35.95 -5.87
CA ILE A 28 11.33 -35.16 -5.34
C ILE A 28 10.96 -33.68 -5.31
N SER A 29 11.00 -33.07 -4.12
CA SER A 29 10.72 -31.65 -3.96
C SER A 29 11.87 -30.79 -4.52
N PRO A 30 11.61 -29.54 -4.94
CA PRO A 30 12.65 -28.64 -5.41
C PRO A 30 13.79 -28.42 -4.40
N LEU A 31 13.47 -28.43 -3.11
CA LEU A 31 14.46 -28.29 -2.03
C LEU A 31 15.47 -29.43 -2.06
N VAL A 32 14.97 -30.66 -2.09
CA VAL A 32 15.77 -31.88 -2.05
C VAL A 32 16.56 -32.06 -3.35
N ALA A 33 15.96 -31.72 -4.50
CA ALA A 33 16.65 -31.76 -5.79
C ALA A 33 17.84 -30.80 -5.84
N ARG A 34 17.71 -29.59 -5.28
CA ARG A 34 18.82 -28.63 -5.16
C ARG A 34 19.90 -29.11 -4.19
N GLU A 35 19.51 -29.77 -3.11
CA GLU A 35 20.45 -30.33 -2.15
C GLU A 35 21.26 -31.48 -2.77
N ALA A 36 20.60 -32.41 -3.48
CA ALA A 36 21.28 -33.49 -4.19
C ALA A 36 22.22 -32.96 -5.29
N ALA A 37 21.86 -31.86 -5.93
CA ALA A 37 22.68 -31.20 -6.95
C ALA A 37 23.70 -30.19 -6.39
N LEU A 38 23.81 -30.02 -5.06
CA LEU A 38 24.57 -28.93 -4.44
C LEU A 38 26.04 -28.88 -4.89
N CYS A 39 26.70 -30.04 -4.93
CA CYS A 39 28.11 -30.17 -5.32
C CYS A 39 28.28 -30.52 -6.81
N ALA A 40 27.19 -30.69 -7.56
CA ALA A 40 27.23 -31.23 -8.91
C ALA A 40 27.71 -30.20 -9.95
N GLY A 41 27.20 -28.96 -9.91
CA GLY A 41 27.43 -28.03 -11.01
C GLY A 41 26.96 -28.63 -12.35
N GLU A 42 27.86 -28.69 -13.34
CA GLU A 42 27.64 -29.36 -14.63
C GLU A 42 28.21 -30.80 -14.67
N ASP A 43 28.75 -31.29 -13.56
CA ASP A 43 29.39 -32.59 -13.45
C ASP A 43 28.35 -33.68 -13.13
N GLY A 44 28.10 -34.54 -14.12
CA GLY A 44 27.11 -35.62 -14.01
C GLY A 44 27.48 -36.71 -13.00
N GLU A 45 28.77 -36.97 -12.78
CA GLU A 45 29.24 -37.99 -11.83
C GLU A 45 28.98 -37.52 -10.39
N LYS A 46 29.25 -36.24 -10.12
CA LYS A 46 28.90 -35.62 -8.83
C LYS A 46 27.39 -35.52 -8.62
N LEU A 47 26.62 -35.26 -9.68
CA LEU A 47 25.16 -35.28 -9.61
C LEU A 47 24.64 -36.68 -9.25
N TRP A 48 25.20 -37.71 -9.87
CA TRP A 48 24.88 -39.10 -9.56
C TRP A 48 25.25 -39.45 -8.12
N ALA A 49 26.41 -39.04 -7.64
CA ALA A 49 26.81 -39.26 -6.25
C ALA A 49 25.83 -38.64 -5.25
N GLY A 50 25.39 -37.39 -5.48
CA GLY A 50 24.38 -36.74 -4.65
C GLY A 50 22.99 -37.39 -4.74
N PHE A 51 22.58 -37.79 -5.95
CA PHE A 51 21.29 -38.45 -6.18
C PHE A 51 21.24 -39.87 -5.61
N SER A 52 22.30 -40.66 -5.78
CA SER A 52 22.39 -42.03 -5.25
C SER A 52 22.41 -42.04 -3.72
N GLU A 53 23.07 -41.06 -3.07
CA GLU A 53 22.98 -40.89 -1.62
C GLU A 53 21.56 -40.55 -1.16
N LEU A 54 20.84 -39.71 -1.91
CA LEU A 54 19.42 -39.44 -1.65
C LEU A 54 18.58 -40.72 -1.75
N VAL A 55 18.76 -41.51 -2.81
CA VAL A 55 18.03 -42.77 -3.01
C VAL A 55 18.35 -43.76 -1.88
N ARG A 56 19.63 -43.91 -1.52
CA ARG A 56 20.07 -44.77 -0.42
C ARG A 56 19.38 -44.40 0.91
N ARG A 57 19.30 -43.11 1.24
CA ARG A 57 18.59 -42.64 2.44
C ARG A 57 17.10 -43.01 2.44
N LEU A 58 16.46 -42.94 1.28
CA LEU A 58 15.06 -43.32 1.13
C LEU A 58 14.86 -44.82 1.30
N GLU A 59 15.74 -45.65 0.73
CA GLU A 59 15.69 -47.11 0.84
C GLU A 59 15.96 -47.60 2.26
N GLU A 60 16.91 -46.97 2.96
CA GLU A 60 17.28 -47.30 4.35
C GLU A 60 16.34 -46.69 5.39
N CYS A 61 15.38 -45.84 4.99
CA CYS A 61 14.56 -45.04 5.88
C CYS A 61 15.39 -44.16 6.86
N ASP A 62 16.57 -43.70 6.45
CA ASP A 62 17.42 -42.79 7.24
C ASP A 62 16.90 -41.36 7.16
N PHE A 63 15.89 -41.08 7.98
CA PHE A 63 15.20 -39.80 8.03
C PHE A 63 15.47 -39.04 9.31
N VAL A 64 15.86 -37.77 9.15
CA VAL A 64 16.10 -36.83 10.24
C VAL A 64 15.17 -35.64 10.05
N PRO A 65 14.18 -35.43 10.93
CA PRO A 65 13.29 -34.28 10.82
C PRO A 65 14.07 -33.00 11.12
N VAL A 66 14.21 -32.15 10.10
CA VAL A 66 15.04 -30.94 10.15
C VAL A 66 14.20 -29.71 9.80
N MET A 67 14.27 -28.70 10.67
CA MET A 67 13.73 -27.37 10.40
C MET A 67 14.86 -26.39 10.07
N LEU A 68 14.66 -25.60 9.02
CA LEU A 68 15.51 -24.49 8.65
C LEU A 68 14.86 -23.19 9.10
N LYS A 69 15.59 -22.38 9.86
CA LYS A 69 15.15 -21.06 10.33
C LYS A 69 16.11 -20.01 9.80
N LYS A 70 15.61 -18.81 9.51
CA LYS A 70 16.48 -17.66 9.28
C LYS A 70 17.15 -17.24 10.59
N PRO A 71 18.22 -16.42 10.56
CA PRO A 71 18.84 -15.88 11.77
C PRO A 71 17.90 -15.06 12.67
N ASP A 72 16.79 -14.56 12.11
CA ASP A 72 15.73 -13.86 12.86
C ASP A 72 14.74 -14.82 13.56
N GLY A 73 14.94 -16.13 13.46
CA GLY A 73 14.09 -17.18 14.03
C GLY A 73 12.88 -17.55 13.16
N THR A 74 12.67 -16.88 12.02
CA THR A 74 11.54 -17.18 11.12
C THR A 74 11.73 -18.54 10.45
N PRO A 75 10.74 -19.45 10.49
CA PRO A 75 10.80 -20.70 9.75
C PRO A 75 10.93 -20.44 8.25
N LEU A 76 11.94 -21.04 7.63
CA LEU A 76 12.24 -20.93 6.21
C LEU A 76 11.67 -22.13 5.45
N GLU A 77 12.17 -23.31 5.77
CA GLU A 77 11.79 -24.58 5.15
C GLU A 77 11.93 -25.74 6.15
N TYR A 78 11.43 -26.92 5.80
CA TYR A 78 11.62 -28.12 6.57
C TYR A 78 11.91 -29.30 5.63
N SER A 79 12.59 -30.32 6.15
CA SER A 79 13.04 -31.48 5.38
C SER A 79 13.09 -32.74 6.25
N PHE A 80 13.15 -33.89 5.59
CA PHE A 80 13.40 -35.20 6.21
C PHE A 80 14.89 -35.56 6.24
N MET A 81 15.75 -34.69 5.73
CA MET A 81 17.21 -34.85 5.73
C MET A 81 17.89 -33.49 5.96
N PRO A 82 19.14 -33.48 6.45
CA PRO A 82 19.93 -32.26 6.56
C PRO A 82 20.07 -31.54 5.21
N ILE A 83 19.90 -30.22 5.24
CA ILE A 83 19.99 -29.35 4.05
C ILE A 83 21.12 -28.34 4.27
N LYS A 84 22.13 -28.37 3.40
CA LYS A 84 23.34 -27.55 3.48
C LYS A 84 23.35 -26.41 2.47
N GLN A 85 22.48 -26.42 1.46
CA GLN A 85 22.45 -25.42 0.39
C GLN A 85 22.27 -23.96 0.86
N TYR A 86 21.80 -23.74 2.09
CA TYR A 86 21.56 -22.40 2.64
C TYR A 86 22.77 -21.81 3.37
N GLY A 87 23.80 -22.59 3.70
CA GLY A 87 24.98 -22.11 4.44
C GLY A 87 24.59 -21.28 5.68
N ASP A 88 25.24 -20.12 5.86
CA ASP A 88 24.99 -19.21 6.99
C ASP A 88 23.66 -18.42 6.88
N ALA A 89 22.94 -18.54 5.75
CA ALA A 89 21.66 -17.86 5.57
C ALA A 89 20.51 -18.54 6.32
N ALA A 90 20.70 -19.78 6.79
CA ALA A 90 19.73 -20.50 7.60
C ALA A 90 20.40 -21.34 8.68
N GLU A 91 19.83 -21.30 9.87
CA GLU A 91 20.17 -22.19 10.97
C GLU A 91 19.35 -23.47 10.86
N MET A 92 20.04 -24.60 10.92
CA MET A 92 19.44 -25.93 10.84
C MET A 92 19.24 -26.49 12.24
N THR A 93 18.01 -26.87 12.58
CA THR A 93 17.66 -27.49 13.87
C THR A 93 17.05 -28.87 13.63
N VAL A 94 17.56 -29.89 14.32
CA VAL A 94 16.97 -31.23 14.32
C VAL A 94 15.81 -31.26 15.32
N CYS A 95 14.66 -31.72 14.88
CA CYS A 95 13.46 -31.85 15.69
C CYS A 95 13.36 -33.26 16.31
N GLY A 96 12.56 -33.41 17.38
CA GLY A 96 12.36 -34.72 18.02
C GLY A 96 11.43 -35.67 17.25
N SER A 97 10.55 -35.14 16.39
CA SER A 97 9.64 -35.93 15.54
C SER A 97 9.16 -35.13 14.33
N PHE A 98 8.65 -35.84 13.32
CA PHE A 98 8.01 -35.22 12.15
C PHE A 98 6.76 -34.44 12.52
N SER A 99 5.89 -35.00 13.38
CA SER A 99 4.67 -34.31 13.82
C SER A 99 4.99 -33.00 14.54
N GLY A 100 5.95 -33.02 15.48
CA GLY A 100 6.38 -31.81 16.18
C GLY A 100 6.98 -30.76 15.25
N LEU A 101 7.77 -31.18 14.25
CA LEU A 101 8.31 -30.28 13.23
C LEU A 101 7.21 -29.59 12.41
N ILE A 102 6.19 -30.34 11.97
CA ILE A 102 5.07 -29.79 11.20
C ILE A 102 4.25 -28.82 12.06
N GLU A 103 3.92 -29.21 13.29
CA GLU A 103 3.20 -28.35 14.23
C GLU A 103 3.95 -27.04 14.48
N GLU A 104 5.24 -27.10 14.81
CA GLU A 104 6.06 -25.92 15.07
C GLU A 104 6.16 -25.02 13.83
N PHE A 105 6.43 -25.60 12.65
CA PHE A 105 6.59 -24.86 11.40
C PHE A 105 5.32 -24.08 11.03
N PHE A 106 4.17 -24.78 11.01
CA PHE A 106 2.91 -24.16 10.62
C PHE A 106 2.34 -23.24 11.70
N ALA A 107 2.57 -23.51 12.99
CA ALA A 107 2.16 -22.61 14.06
C ALA A 107 2.89 -21.26 13.98
N ALA A 108 4.22 -21.29 13.80
CA ALA A 108 5.02 -20.08 13.66
C ALA A 108 4.64 -19.29 12.39
N ARG A 109 4.42 -19.98 11.26
CA ARG A 109 3.97 -19.34 10.01
C ARG A 109 2.57 -18.72 10.14
N ALA A 110 1.64 -19.42 10.77
CA ALA A 110 0.29 -18.90 11.02
C ALA A 110 0.29 -17.71 11.99
N HIS A 111 1.21 -17.67 12.96
CA HIS A 111 1.38 -16.52 13.83
C HIS A 111 1.91 -15.30 13.07
N ALA A 112 2.98 -15.47 12.29
CA ALA A 112 3.55 -14.40 11.47
C ALA A 112 2.53 -13.84 10.46
N GLU A 113 1.78 -14.71 9.79
CA GLU A 113 0.75 -14.30 8.82
C GLU A 113 -0.38 -13.52 9.49
N ARG A 114 -0.85 -13.93 10.68
CA ARG A 114 -1.85 -13.17 11.44
C ARG A 114 -1.36 -11.77 11.81
N ILE A 115 -0.10 -11.63 12.23
CA ILE A 115 0.49 -10.32 12.53
C ILE A 115 0.54 -9.46 11.27
N ARG A 116 1.01 -10.03 10.15
CA ARG A 116 1.11 -9.35 8.86
C ARG A 116 -0.25 -8.85 8.38
N GLN A 117 -1.28 -9.68 8.46
CA GLN A 117 -2.65 -9.32 8.07
C GLN A 117 -3.18 -8.16 8.91
N ARG A 118 -3.07 -8.24 10.25
CA ARG A 118 -3.50 -7.16 11.14
C ARG A 118 -2.75 -5.85 10.87
N ALA A 119 -1.45 -5.91 10.62
CA ALA A 119 -0.66 -4.73 10.27
C ALA A 119 -1.12 -4.10 8.95
N ALA A 120 -1.40 -4.92 7.93
CA ALA A 120 -1.92 -4.46 6.65
C ALA A 120 -3.31 -3.80 6.79
N ASP A 121 -4.19 -4.36 7.62
CA ASP A 121 -5.52 -3.79 7.88
C ASP A 121 -5.42 -2.44 8.59
N ILE A 122 -4.56 -2.31 9.60
CA ILE A 122 -4.32 -1.04 10.30
C ILE A 122 -3.78 0.01 9.34
N LEU A 123 -2.80 -0.34 8.51
CA LEU A 123 -2.25 0.57 7.50
C LEU A 123 -3.33 1.02 6.53
N ARG A 124 -4.15 0.10 6.03
CA ARG A 124 -5.26 0.43 5.12
C ARG A 124 -6.27 1.37 5.77
N LEU A 125 -6.63 1.13 7.03
CA LEU A 125 -7.52 2.02 7.79
C LEU A 125 -6.92 3.42 7.94
N LEU A 126 -5.64 3.50 8.28
CA LEU A 126 -4.92 4.77 8.44
C LEU A 126 -4.85 5.54 7.12
N THR A 127 -4.44 4.89 6.02
CA THR A 127 -4.36 5.52 4.70
C THR A 127 -5.74 6.00 4.20
N ASN A 128 -6.80 5.22 4.46
CA ASN A 128 -8.16 5.63 4.13
C ASN A 128 -8.61 6.84 4.96
N ALA A 129 -8.29 6.85 6.26
CA ALA A 129 -8.61 7.97 7.14
C ALA A 129 -7.84 9.23 6.71
N GLU A 130 -6.55 9.11 6.42
CA GLU A 130 -5.70 10.19 5.92
C GLU A 130 -6.25 10.75 4.60
N THR A 131 -6.52 9.89 3.61
CA THR A 131 -7.08 10.32 2.32
C THR A 131 -8.40 11.08 2.49
N ARG A 132 -9.29 10.58 3.36
CA ARG A 132 -10.57 11.24 3.66
C ARG A 132 -10.36 12.60 4.31
N LEU A 133 -9.44 12.70 5.27
CA LEU A 133 -9.13 13.95 5.95
C LEU A 133 -8.48 14.97 5.00
N THR A 134 -7.52 14.55 4.18
CA THR A 134 -6.88 15.41 3.18
C THR A 134 -7.88 15.97 2.18
N LYS A 135 -8.80 15.13 1.66
CA LYS A 135 -9.89 15.61 0.79
C LYS A 135 -10.81 16.59 1.50
N LYS A 136 -11.16 16.33 2.76
CA LYS A 136 -11.99 17.23 3.57
C LYS A 136 -11.31 18.58 3.79
N ILE A 137 -10.01 18.57 4.11
CA ILE A 137 -9.22 19.80 4.29
C ILE A 137 -9.16 20.59 2.99
N ALA A 138 -8.87 19.94 1.86
CA ALA A 138 -8.83 20.60 0.56
C ALA A 138 -10.18 21.25 0.19
N ALA A 139 -11.29 20.55 0.42
CA ALA A 139 -12.63 21.11 0.20
C ALA A 139 -12.91 22.32 1.11
N GLN A 140 -12.56 22.24 2.40
CA GLN A 140 -12.72 23.36 3.34
C GLN A 140 -11.84 24.55 2.97
N GLN A 141 -10.63 24.32 2.47
CA GLN A 141 -9.74 25.39 1.99
C GLN A 141 -10.29 26.06 0.72
N ALA A 142 -10.83 25.28 -0.22
CA ALA A 142 -11.48 25.82 -1.42
C ALA A 142 -12.73 26.65 -1.06
N ASP A 143 -13.55 26.17 -0.12
CA ASP A 143 -14.70 26.91 0.40
C ASP A 143 -14.28 28.23 1.08
N LEU A 144 -13.17 28.22 1.82
CA LEU A 144 -12.60 29.44 2.42
C LEU A 144 -12.10 30.42 1.37
N GLU A 145 -11.39 29.93 0.35
CA GLU A 145 -10.89 30.76 -0.75
C GLU A 145 -12.05 31.47 -1.45
N ALA A 146 -13.12 30.73 -1.77
CA ALA A 146 -14.35 31.28 -2.35
C ALA A 146 -15.06 32.30 -1.46
N CYS A 147 -14.75 32.31 -0.16
CA CYS A 147 -15.29 33.24 0.83
C CYS A 147 -14.34 34.40 1.19
N ARG A 148 -13.13 34.48 0.61
CA ARG A 148 -12.20 35.59 0.88
C ARG A 148 -12.80 36.93 0.51
N ASP A 149 -13.52 36.99 -0.60
CA ASP A 149 -14.21 38.20 -1.06
C ASP A 149 -15.70 38.21 -0.66
N LYS A 150 -16.02 37.75 0.56
CA LYS A 150 -17.42 37.73 1.03
C LYS A 150 -18.07 39.12 1.03
N GLU A 151 -17.29 40.18 1.23
CA GLU A 151 -17.81 41.55 1.27
C GLU A 151 -18.34 41.98 -0.10
N SER A 152 -17.79 41.48 -1.21
CA SER A 152 -18.37 41.73 -2.54
C SER A 152 -19.77 41.11 -2.70
N PHE A 153 -20.05 39.98 -2.04
CA PHE A 153 -21.41 39.43 -2.00
C PHE A 153 -22.37 40.33 -1.22
N ARG A 154 -21.92 40.94 -0.11
CA ARG A 154 -22.75 41.90 0.63
C ARG A 154 -23.01 43.15 -0.22
N LEU A 155 -21.95 43.72 -0.79
CA LEU A 155 -22.02 44.89 -1.68
C LEU A 155 -22.96 44.63 -2.87
N SER A 156 -22.85 43.48 -3.54
CA SER A 156 -23.74 43.12 -4.64
C SER A 156 -25.22 43.07 -4.20
N GLY A 157 -25.50 42.52 -3.02
CA GLY A 157 -26.84 42.53 -2.43
C GLY A 157 -27.34 43.93 -2.14
N ASP A 158 -26.50 44.77 -1.55
CA ASP A 158 -26.79 46.17 -1.22
C ASP A 158 -27.08 46.98 -2.51
N LEU A 159 -26.26 46.82 -3.56
CA LEU A 159 -26.41 47.49 -4.85
C LEU A 159 -27.71 47.10 -5.57
N ILE A 160 -28.04 45.81 -5.61
CA ILE A 160 -29.30 45.32 -6.20
C ILE A 160 -30.49 45.91 -5.44
N THR A 161 -30.42 45.94 -4.11
CA THR A 161 -31.50 46.46 -3.26
C THR A 161 -31.68 47.97 -3.47
N ALA A 162 -30.59 48.73 -3.53
CA ALA A 162 -30.61 50.18 -3.74
C ALA A 162 -31.12 50.59 -5.13
N ASN A 163 -30.90 49.75 -6.15
CA ASN A 163 -31.28 50.03 -7.54
C ASN A 163 -32.45 49.15 -8.02
N ILE A 164 -33.23 48.57 -7.10
CA ILE A 164 -34.23 47.54 -7.43
C ILE A 164 -35.27 48.01 -8.44
N TYR A 165 -35.60 49.30 -8.44
CA TYR A 165 -36.57 49.94 -9.34
C TYR A 165 -36.11 49.98 -10.80
N ARG A 166 -34.81 49.76 -11.08
CA ARG A 166 -34.23 49.72 -12.43
C ARG A 166 -34.03 48.30 -12.95
N LEU A 167 -34.30 47.29 -12.12
CA LEU A 167 -34.03 45.88 -12.41
C LEU A 167 -35.31 45.11 -12.74
N SER A 168 -35.21 44.21 -13.70
CA SER A 168 -36.32 43.36 -14.14
C SER A 168 -35.94 41.88 -14.09
N ARG A 169 -36.95 41.02 -13.92
CA ARG A 169 -36.75 39.56 -14.03
C ARG A 169 -36.30 39.22 -15.46
N GLY A 170 -35.43 38.22 -15.59
CA GLY A 170 -34.87 37.79 -16.88
C GLY A 170 -33.49 38.38 -17.19
N MET A 171 -33.04 39.40 -16.46
CA MET A 171 -31.69 39.95 -16.60
C MET A 171 -30.64 38.96 -16.10
N THR A 172 -29.54 38.81 -16.86
CA THR A 172 -28.37 38.00 -16.49
C THR A 172 -27.29 38.82 -15.80
N GLU A 173 -27.34 40.14 -15.94
CA GLU A 173 -26.40 41.09 -15.33
C GLU A 173 -26.98 42.50 -15.30
N ALA A 174 -26.41 43.37 -14.48
CA ALA A 174 -26.70 44.80 -14.45
C ALA A 174 -25.46 45.61 -14.07
N MET A 175 -25.30 46.79 -14.70
CA MET A 175 -24.32 47.80 -14.28
C MET A 175 -24.99 48.68 -13.22
N LEU A 176 -24.46 48.66 -12.00
CA LEU A 176 -25.05 49.35 -10.84
C LEU A 176 -24.04 50.34 -10.26
N PRO A 177 -24.43 51.60 -9.99
CA PRO A 177 -23.53 52.59 -9.42
C PRO A 177 -23.22 52.27 -7.95
N ASP A 178 -21.92 52.19 -7.63
CA ASP A 178 -21.44 52.07 -6.26
C ASP A 178 -21.18 53.45 -5.65
N TRP A 179 -22.11 53.86 -4.79
CA TRP A 179 -22.04 55.14 -4.08
C TRP A 179 -20.93 55.20 -3.03
N SER A 180 -20.34 54.06 -2.65
CA SER A 180 -19.21 53.99 -1.71
C SER A 180 -17.84 54.14 -2.39
N ASP A 181 -17.74 53.92 -3.71
CA ASP A 181 -16.54 54.14 -4.54
C ASP A 181 -16.75 55.30 -5.55
N GLY A 182 -17.33 56.41 -5.09
CA GLY A 182 -17.45 57.63 -5.89
C GLY A 182 -18.37 57.52 -7.12
N GLY A 183 -19.28 56.54 -7.15
CA GLY A 183 -20.28 56.38 -8.22
C GLY A 183 -19.82 55.54 -9.41
N ARG A 184 -18.72 54.78 -9.30
CA ARG A 184 -18.30 53.85 -10.35
C ARG A 184 -19.36 52.77 -10.59
N GLU A 185 -19.61 52.43 -11.85
CA GLU A 185 -20.52 51.34 -12.17
C GLU A 185 -19.84 49.98 -11.98
N VAL A 186 -20.45 49.15 -11.13
CA VAL A 186 -20.04 47.78 -10.87
C VAL A 186 -20.96 46.84 -11.62
N ARG A 187 -20.39 45.89 -12.37
CA ARG A 187 -21.14 44.82 -13.03
C ARG A 187 -21.54 43.78 -11.99
N VAL A 188 -22.84 43.57 -11.80
CA VAL A 188 -23.40 42.56 -10.90
C VAL A 188 -24.13 41.49 -11.70
N GLU A 189 -23.71 40.23 -11.55
CA GLU A 189 -24.38 39.09 -12.18
C GLU A 189 -25.73 38.79 -11.53
N LEU A 190 -26.73 38.41 -12.33
CA LEU A 190 -28.08 38.10 -11.88
C LEU A 190 -28.49 36.72 -12.40
N ASP A 191 -29.22 35.96 -11.59
CA ASP A 191 -29.92 34.77 -12.09
C ASP A 191 -31.22 35.22 -12.75
N SER A 192 -31.31 35.05 -14.07
CA SER A 192 -32.46 35.45 -14.89
C SER A 192 -33.77 34.79 -14.46
N ARG A 193 -33.69 33.63 -13.78
CA ARG A 193 -34.87 32.91 -13.28
C ARG A 193 -35.45 33.54 -12.02
N LEU A 194 -34.64 34.29 -11.28
CA LEU A 194 -34.99 34.92 -9.99
C LEU A 194 -35.47 36.37 -10.19
N THR A 195 -36.34 36.84 -9.29
CA THR A 195 -36.67 38.27 -9.22
C THR A 195 -35.48 39.09 -8.70
N PRO A 196 -35.43 40.42 -8.94
CA PRO A 196 -34.36 41.27 -8.39
C PRO A 196 -34.21 41.14 -6.86
N SER A 197 -35.31 41.12 -6.11
CA SER A 197 -35.30 40.89 -4.65
C SER A 197 -34.75 39.50 -4.29
N GLN A 198 -35.10 38.46 -5.04
CA GLN A 198 -34.56 37.11 -4.82
C GLN A 198 -33.07 37.02 -5.15
N ASN A 199 -32.58 37.76 -6.15
CA ASN A 199 -31.16 37.88 -6.45
C ASN A 199 -30.41 38.59 -5.30
N ALA A 200 -30.93 39.71 -4.78
CA ALA A 200 -30.36 40.34 -3.58
C ALA A 200 -30.30 39.37 -2.38
N GLN A 201 -31.40 38.67 -2.11
CA GLN A 201 -31.45 37.68 -1.03
C GLN A 201 -30.49 36.51 -1.24
N ARG A 202 -30.26 36.08 -2.49
CA ARG A 202 -29.26 35.07 -2.84
C ARG A 202 -27.85 35.53 -2.47
N TYR A 203 -27.50 36.78 -2.78
CA TYR A 203 -26.22 37.37 -2.40
C TYR A 203 -26.04 37.47 -0.87
N TYR A 204 -27.06 37.94 -0.14
CA TYR A 204 -27.02 37.94 1.33
C TYR A 204 -26.91 36.53 1.93
N LYS A 205 -27.57 35.52 1.34
CA LYS A 205 -27.42 34.12 1.75
C LYS A 205 -25.98 33.61 1.54
N ARG A 206 -25.33 33.98 0.43
CA ARG A 206 -23.91 33.64 0.20
C ARG A 206 -22.99 34.29 1.22
N TYR A 207 -23.20 35.58 1.52
CA TYR A 207 -22.49 36.29 2.57
C TYR A 207 -22.65 35.61 3.94
N ALA A 208 -23.90 35.31 4.35
CA ALA A 208 -24.19 34.65 5.62
C ALA A 208 -23.56 33.24 5.71
N LYS A 209 -23.56 32.49 4.60
CA LYS A 209 -22.88 31.19 4.49
C LYS A 209 -21.36 31.34 4.70
N CYS A 210 -20.73 32.31 4.05
CA CYS A 210 -19.30 32.58 4.21
C CYS A 210 -18.94 33.02 5.63
N LYS A 211 -19.71 33.93 6.22
CA LYS A 211 -19.54 34.36 7.62
C LYS A 211 -19.65 33.19 8.60
N SER A 212 -20.62 32.29 8.38
CA SER A 212 -20.80 31.08 9.18
C SER A 212 -19.66 30.07 8.99
N ALA A 213 -19.17 29.91 7.75
CA ALA A 213 -18.05 29.02 7.43
C ALA A 213 -16.76 29.47 8.15
N GLU A 214 -16.44 30.77 8.14
CA GLU A 214 -15.29 31.32 8.86
C GLU A 214 -15.36 31.08 10.37
N ILE A 215 -16.53 31.29 10.98
CA ILE A 215 -16.72 31.07 12.43
C ILE A 215 -16.50 29.60 12.79
N ASN A 216 -17.06 28.69 12.00
CA ASN A 216 -16.92 27.25 12.23
C ASN A 216 -15.48 26.77 12.00
N LEU A 217 -14.76 27.31 11.02
CA LEU A 217 -13.36 26.97 10.78
C LEU A 217 -12.40 27.56 11.82
N LYS A 218 -12.66 28.77 12.35
CA LYS A 218 -11.90 29.33 13.49
C LYS A 218 -12.07 28.52 14.78
N LYS A 219 -13.13 27.70 14.90
CA LYS A 219 -13.30 26.73 16.00
C LYS A 219 -12.57 25.40 15.76
N GLN A 220 -12.26 25.04 14.51
CA GLN A 220 -11.56 23.81 14.15
C GLN A 220 -10.00 23.81 14.19
N PRO A 221 -9.22 24.87 14.47
CA PRO A 221 -7.81 24.90 14.10
C PRO A 221 -6.82 24.43 15.19
N LYS A 222 -7.23 23.59 16.16
CA LYS A 222 -6.27 23.06 17.16
C LYS A 222 -6.23 21.55 17.32
N THR A 223 -7.27 20.82 16.91
CA THR A 223 -7.31 19.35 17.10
C THR A 223 -6.76 18.56 15.91
N THR A 224 -6.60 19.18 14.74
CA THR A 224 -6.25 18.46 13.49
C THR A 224 -4.82 18.72 12.99
N PHE A 225 -4.11 19.70 13.57
CA PHE A 225 -2.78 20.14 13.15
C PHE A 225 -1.86 20.24 14.39
N PRO A 226 -1.34 19.12 14.92
CA PRO A 226 0.12 19.00 14.94
C PRO A 226 0.64 17.53 15.03
N ARG A 227 0.46 16.66 14.02
CA ARG A 227 1.13 15.32 14.04
C ARG A 227 1.67 14.75 12.72
N LEU A 228 1.52 15.45 11.58
CA LEU A 228 1.99 14.92 10.28
C LEU A 228 3.28 15.58 9.76
N GLY A 229 4.09 16.17 10.66
CA GLY A 229 5.38 16.81 10.32
C GLY A 229 6.62 16.11 10.88
N GLY A 230 6.51 14.84 11.31
CA GLY A 230 7.65 14.04 11.76
C GLY A 230 8.28 13.30 10.58
N SER A 231 9.31 13.91 10.00
CA SER A 231 10.19 13.34 8.98
C SER A 231 10.75 11.96 9.40
N PHE A 232 10.17 10.89 8.88
CA PHE A 232 10.87 9.60 8.73
C PHE A 232 11.61 9.61 7.39
N THR A 233 12.67 10.40 7.32
CA THR A 233 13.71 10.25 6.30
C THR A 233 14.99 9.77 6.98
N SER A 234 15.65 8.84 6.32
CA SER A 234 17.00 8.33 6.59
C SER A 234 17.12 7.07 7.46
N ARG A 235 17.18 5.92 6.78
CA ARG A 235 18.37 5.06 6.78
C ARG A 235 18.25 3.97 5.71
N ALA A 236 18.73 4.29 4.52
CA ALA A 236 19.08 3.33 3.50
C ALA A 236 20.44 3.74 2.93
N THR A 237 21.52 3.35 3.60
CA THR A 237 22.88 3.27 3.05
C THR A 237 23.83 2.68 4.10
N HIS A 238 24.14 1.38 3.98
CA HIS A 238 25.52 0.88 4.03
C HIS A 238 25.53 -0.59 3.56
N ARG A 239 25.77 -0.76 2.26
CA ARG A 239 26.51 -1.90 1.72
C ARG A 239 27.97 -1.45 1.67
N ARG A 240 28.84 -2.15 2.37
CA ARG A 240 30.20 -2.48 1.94
C ARG A 240 30.43 -3.94 2.30
#